data_AF-A0A1Q3UTR8-F1
#
_entry.id   AF-A0A1Q3UTR8-F1
#
_cell.length_a   1.000
_cell.length_b   1.000
_cell.length_c   1.000
_cell.angle_alpha   90.00
_cell.angle_beta   90.00
_cell.angle_gamma   90.00
#
_symmetry.space_group_name_H-M   'P 1'
#
loop_
_entity.id
_entity.type
_entity.pdbx_description
1 polymer ?
#
loop_
_entity_poly.entity_id
_entity_poly.type
_entity_poly.pdbx_seq_one_letter_code
_entity_poly.pdbx_strand_id
1 'polypeptide(L)'
;MLALQAVATPEERNRTALRRGQALLGELSRLQAALLRGGEGAEAARAALGSLAAPIEEPADPVLASLLRSIRLRAQVELERLRQ
;
A
#
# COMPACT_ATOMS: atom_id res chain seq x y z
N MET A 1 5.37 7.93 -34.98
CA MET A 1 4.91 9.02 -34.09
C MET A 1 5.35 8.70 -32.67
N LEU A 2 6.44 9.33 -32.19
CA LEU A 2 6.85 9.20 -30.79
C LEU A 2 5.96 10.11 -29.96
N ALA A 3 5.04 9.53 -29.20
CA ALA A 3 4.31 10.25 -28.18
C ALA A 3 5.28 10.55 -27.03
N LEU A 4 5.61 11.83 -26.84
CA LEU A 4 6.32 12.32 -25.67
C LEU A 4 5.42 12.02 -24.45
N GLN A 5 5.61 10.87 -23.80
CA GLN A 5 4.92 10.61 -22.54
C GLN A 5 5.47 11.61 -21.52
N ALA A 6 4.64 12.57 -21.12
CA ALA A 6 4.98 13.50 -20.07
C ALA A 6 5.28 12.69 -18.80
N VAL A 7 6.57 12.59 -18.47
CA VAL A 7 7.01 12.00 -17.20
C VAL A 7 6.49 12.92 -16.11
N ALA A 8 5.69 12.36 -15.19
CA ALA A 8 5.12 13.11 -14.09
C ALA A 8 6.22 13.85 -13.31
N THR A 9 5.96 15.12 -12.98
CA THR A 9 6.93 15.88 -12.20
C THR A 9 7.08 15.29 -10.80
N PRO A 10 8.21 15.52 -10.10
CA PRO A 10 8.36 15.11 -8.71
C PRO A 10 7.20 15.55 -7.80
N GLU A 11 6.64 16.74 -8.03
CA GLU A 11 5.49 17.28 -7.27
C GLU A 11 4.20 16.51 -7.56
N GLU A 12 3.97 16.11 -8.81
CA GLU A 12 2.82 15.29 -9.21
C GLU A 12 2.89 13.88 -8.60
N ARG A 13 4.08 13.28 -8.62
CA ARG A 13 4.37 12.01 -7.96
C ARG A 13 4.13 12.10 -6.46
N ASN A 14 4.62 13.16 -5.81
CA ASN A 14 4.42 13.38 -4.38
C ASN A 14 2.95 13.62 -4.01
N ARG A 15 2.19 14.43 -4.76
CA ARG A 15 0.75 14.61 -4.50
C ARG A 15 -0.03 13.31 -4.64
N THR A 16 0.30 12.53 -5.67
CA THR A 16 -0.36 11.24 -5.91
C THR A 16 -0.01 10.24 -4.81
N ALA A 17 1.25 10.21 -4.39
CA ALA A 17 1.71 9.41 -3.26
C ALA A 17 1.03 9.82 -1.95
N LEU A 18 0.83 11.12 -1.70
CA LEU A 18 0.15 11.61 -0.49
C LEU A 18 -1.30 11.13 -0.42
N ARG A 19 -2.07 11.29 -1.51
CA ARG A 19 -3.47 10.81 -1.58
C ARG A 19 -3.54 9.30 -1.37
N ARG A 20 -2.62 8.54 -1.96
CA ARG A 20 -2.51 7.09 -1.77
C ARG A 20 -2.11 6.73 -0.34
N GLY A 21 -1.20 7.47 0.28
CA GLY A 21 -0.80 7.32 1.67
C GLY A 21 -1.99 7.43 2.62
N GLN A 22 -2.86 8.40 2.39
CA GLN A 22 -4.11 8.55 3.17
C GLN A 22 -5.03 7.33 3.01
N ALA A 23 -5.18 6.80 1.79
CA ALA A 23 -5.95 5.58 1.56
C ALA A 23 -5.32 4.35 2.26
N LEU A 24 -3.99 4.24 2.25
CA LEU A 24 -3.26 3.18 2.94
C LEU A 24 -3.43 3.23 4.46
N LEU A 25 -3.50 4.41 5.07
CA LEU A 25 -3.84 4.55 6.49
C LEU A 25 -5.23 3.97 6.79
N GLY A 26 -6.18 4.15 5.86
CA GLY A 26 -7.50 3.52 5.93
C GLY A 26 -7.42 1.99 5.87
N GLU A 27 -6.58 1.43 5.00
CA GLU A 27 -6.36 -0.02 4.93
C GLU A 27 -5.69 -0.58 6.18
N LEU A 28 -4.71 0.13 6.75
CA LEU A 28 -4.09 -0.25 8.02
C LEU A 28 -5.11 -0.26 9.16
N SER A 29 -6.01 0.73 9.18
CA SER A 29 -7.11 0.78 10.16
C SER A 29 -8.09 -0.37 9.97
N ARG A 30 -8.43 -0.72 8.71
CA ARG A 30 -9.26 -1.89 8.39
C ARG A 30 -8.60 -3.20 8.82
N LEU A 31 -7.30 -3.35 8.57
CA LEU A 31 -6.53 -4.50 8.98
C LEU A 31 -6.53 -4.63 10.51
N GLN A 32 -6.27 -3.54 11.23
CA GLN A 32 -6.30 -3.54 12.70
C GLN A 32 -7.67 -3.97 13.24
N ALA A 33 -8.76 -3.42 12.70
CA ALA A 33 -10.11 -3.80 13.10
C ALA A 33 -10.43 -5.26 12.77
N ALA A 34 -9.93 -5.78 11.65
CA ALA A 34 -10.09 -7.18 11.27
C ALA A 34 -9.33 -8.12 12.22
N LEU A 35 -8.09 -7.79 12.59
CA LEU A 35 -7.30 -8.58 13.54
C LEU A 35 -7.96 -8.64 14.92
N LEU A 36 -8.60 -7.57 15.38
CA LEU A 36 -9.33 -7.54 16.65
C LEU A 36 -10.57 -8.43 16.65
N ARG A 37 -11.16 -8.71 15.48
CA ARG A 37 -12.30 -9.64 15.34
C ARG A 37 -11.88 -11.12 15.30
N GLY A 38 -10.58 -11.42 15.30
CA GLY A 38 -10.08 -12.79 15.25
C GLY A 38 -10.54 -13.53 13.98
N GLY A 39 -11.03 -14.76 14.13
CA GLY A 39 -11.42 -15.62 13.00
C GLY A 39 -12.47 -15.02 12.07
N GLU A 40 -13.45 -14.26 12.60
CA GLU A 40 -14.48 -13.58 11.79
C GLU A 40 -13.90 -12.45 10.93
N GLY A 41 -12.72 -11.94 11.30
CA GLY A 41 -12.01 -10.90 10.55
C GLY A 41 -11.05 -11.43 9.50
N ALA A 42 -10.86 -12.75 9.37
CA ALA A 42 -9.79 -13.33 8.55
C ALA A 42 -9.84 -12.88 7.08
N GLU A 43 -11.03 -12.90 6.46
CA GLU A 43 -11.17 -12.50 5.05
C GLU A 43 -10.97 -10.98 4.86
N ALA A 44 -11.47 -10.17 5.81
CA ALA A 44 -11.25 -8.73 5.80
C ALA A 44 -9.76 -8.38 5.99
N ALA A 45 -9.05 -9.12 6.84
CA ALA A 45 -7.62 -8.96 7.04
C ALA A 45 -6.86 -9.34 5.75
N ARG A 46 -7.21 -10.45 5.11
CA ARG A 46 -6.64 -10.88 3.82
C ARG A 46 -6.85 -9.84 2.73
N ALA A 47 -8.06 -9.27 2.62
CA ALA A 47 -8.37 -8.22 1.65
C ALA A 47 -7.54 -6.94 1.89
N ALA A 48 -7.46 -6.48 3.16
CA ALA A 48 -6.66 -5.31 3.52
C ALA A 48 -5.16 -5.53 3.23
N LEU A 49 -4.62 -6.71 3.55
CA LEU A 49 -3.24 -7.08 3.21
C LEU A 49 -3.01 -7.10 1.69
N GLY A 50 -3.98 -7.58 0.91
CA GLY A 50 -3.95 -7.52 -0.56
C GLY A 50 -3.80 -6.09 -1.09
N SER A 51 -4.58 -5.17 -0.54
CA SER A 51 -4.50 -3.74 -0.89
C SER A 51 -3.14 -3.14 -0.52
N LEU A 52 -2.62 -3.45 0.68
CA LEU A 52 -1.31 -2.97 1.17
C LEU A 52 -0.12 -3.55 0.39
N ALA A 53 -0.25 -4.77 -0.15
CA ALA A 53 0.79 -5.45 -0.92
C ALA A 53 0.87 -4.98 -2.38
N ALA A 54 -0.13 -4.23 -2.85
CA ALA A 54 -0.22 -3.80 -4.23
C ALA A 54 1.00 -2.94 -4.66
N PRO A 55 1.48 -3.08 -5.90
CA PRO A 55 2.51 -2.20 -6.43
C PRO A 55 2.04 -0.75 -6.45
N ILE A 56 2.92 0.16 -6.07
CA ILE A 56 2.66 1.60 -6.14
C ILE A 56 3.80 2.30 -6.87
N GLU A 57 3.47 3.41 -7.50
CA GLU A 57 4.47 4.34 -8.00
C GLU A 57 5.29 4.91 -6.83
N GLU A 58 6.61 4.93 -6.99
CA GLU A 58 7.52 5.36 -5.95
C GLU A 58 7.46 6.89 -5.78
N PRO A 59 7.22 7.42 -4.56
CA PRO A 59 7.28 8.85 -4.29
C PRO A 59 8.68 9.42 -4.55
N ALA A 60 8.77 10.71 -4.84
CA ALA A 60 10.06 11.39 -4.92
C ALA A 60 10.65 11.69 -3.53
N ASP A 61 9.79 11.86 -2.51
CA ASP A 61 10.22 11.92 -1.12
C ASP A 61 10.82 10.56 -0.67
N PRO A 62 12.13 10.51 -0.32
CA PRO A 62 12.81 9.26 0.03
C PRO A 62 12.32 8.64 1.33
N VAL A 63 11.84 9.44 2.28
CA VAL A 63 11.31 8.95 3.56
C VAL A 63 9.97 8.25 3.32
N LEU A 64 9.08 8.92 2.58
CA LEU A 64 7.80 8.34 2.20
C LEU A 64 7.98 7.07 1.38
N ALA A 65 8.90 7.09 0.40
CA ALA A 65 9.21 5.91 -0.40
C ALA A 65 9.68 4.73 0.46
N SER A 66 10.56 4.97 1.43
CA SER A 66 11.06 3.93 2.34
C SER A 66 9.94 3.31 3.20
N LEU A 67 9.08 4.15 3.79
CA LEU A 67 7.95 3.69 4.60
C LEU A 67 6.99 2.83 3.78
N LEU A 68 6.64 3.26 2.57
CA LEU A 68 5.72 2.53 1.71
C LEU A 68 6.31 1.20 1.23
N ARG A 69 7.62 1.14 0.93
CA ARG A 69 8.31 -0.13 0.62
C ARG A 69 8.25 -1.10 1.81
N SER A 70 8.47 -0.60 3.02
CA SER A 70 8.41 -1.43 4.25
C SER A 70 7.01 -1.99 4.49
N ILE A 71 5.97 -1.15 4.40
CA ILE A 71 4.57 -1.57 4.54
C ILE A 71 4.22 -2.64 3.51
N ARG A 72 4.57 -2.42 2.24
CA ARG A 72 4.30 -3.36 1.15
C ARG A 72 4.99 -4.71 1.36
N LEU A 73 6.28 -4.70 1.69
CA LEU A 73 7.03 -5.92 1.98
C LEU A 73 6.39 -6.70 3.13
N ARG A 74 6.01 -6.01 4.21
CA ARG A 74 5.36 -6.65 5.35
C ARG A 74 4.03 -7.28 4.95
N ALA A 75 3.21 -6.57 4.19
CA ALA A 75 1.93 -7.08 3.71
C ALA A 75 2.10 -8.32 2.82
N GLN A 76 3.10 -8.32 1.93
CA GLN A 76 3.43 -9.48 1.10
C GLN A 76 3.83 -10.70 1.93
N VAL A 77 4.71 -10.51 2.91
CA VAL A 77 5.12 -11.60 3.82
C VAL A 77 3.93 -12.19 4.57
N GLU A 78 3.03 -11.35 5.09
CA GLU A 78 1.84 -11.85 5.79
C GLU A 78 0.87 -12.57 4.85
N LEU A 79 0.71 -12.11 3.60
CA LEU A 79 -0.09 -12.85 2.61
C LEU A 79 0.49 -14.22 2.30
N GLU A 80 1.82 -14.34 2.18
CA GLU A 80 2.45 -15.65 1.98
C GLU A 80 2.27 -16.56 3.19
N ARG A 81 2.35 -16.02 4.41
CA ARG A 81 2.07 -16.79 5.64
C ARG A 81 0.64 -17.34 5.68
N LEU A 82 -0.34 -16.58 5.18
CA LEU A 82 -1.74 -17.00 5.12
C LEU A 82 -2.04 -18.05 4.02
N ARG A 83 -1.08 -18.36 3.15
CA ARG A 83 -1.21 -19.40 2.13
C ARG A 83 -0.66 -20.75 2.57
N GLN A 84 0.13 -20.78 3.64
CA GLN A 84 0.71 -22.00 4.25
C GLN A 84 -0.27 -22.56 5.28
#